data_AF-A0AA40E247-F1
#
_entry.id   AF-A0AA40E247-F1
#
_cell.length_a   1.000
_cell.length_b   1.000
_cell.length_c   1.000
_cell.angle_alpha   90.00
_cell.angle_beta   90.00
_cell.angle_gamma   90.00
#
_symmetry.space_group_name_H-M   'P 1'
#
loop_
_entity.id
_entity.type
_entity.pdbx_description
1 polymer ?
#
loop_
_entity_poly.entity_id
_entity_poly.type
_entity_poly.pdbx_seq_one_letter_code
_entity_poly.pdbx_strand_id
1 'polypeptide(L)'
;YYALSYVWGDAVDTEIIRVNGHEFHATKNLVLNYVSRAMWVDATCINQADVSERSAQVKIMDQIYKNVAEVLCWLGDEDDSSAVAMRLITALSQDLYESPEMTAGTERLGFTPLKDPILSLSLFSQRPYWTRIWTLQEMVL
;
A
#
# COMPACT_ATOMS: atom_id res chain seq x y z
N TYR A 1 9.88 13.59 -3.33
CA TYR A 1 10.09 12.15 -3.57
C TYR A 1 8.79 11.43 -3.21
N TYR A 2 8.61 10.20 -3.66
CA TYR A 2 7.46 9.35 -3.33
C TYR A 2 7.81 8.35 -2.25
N ALA A 3 6.84 7.68 -1.63
CA ALA A 3 7.10 6.52 -0.78
C ALA A 3 6.35 5.29 -1.31
N LEU A 4 6.97 4.11 -1.23
CA LEU A 4 6.28 2.83 -1.46
C LEU A 4 5.92 2.20 -0.12
N SER A 5 4.63 1.96 0.09
CA SER A 5 4.14 1.08 1.14
C SER A 5 3.79 -0.28 0.55
N TYR A 6 4.41 -1.33 1.05
CA TYR A 6 4.20 -2.70 0.58
C TYR A 6 4.55 -3.72 1.67
N VAL A 7 4.04 -4.93 1.54
CA VAL A 7 4.43 -6.07 2.38
C VAL A 7 5.76 -6.60 1.86
N TRP A 8 6.75 -6.84 2.72
CA TRP A 8 7.98 -7.48 2.25
C TRP A 8 7.68 -8.91 1.77
N GLY A 9 8.20 -9.27 0.60
CA GLY A 9 8.10 -10.63 0.06
C GLY A 9 9.05 -11.62 0.73
N ASP A 10 9.18 -12.79 0.13
CA ASP A 10 10.08 -13.83 0.60
C ASP A 10 11.55 -13.40 0.43
N ALA A 11 12.31 -13.36 1.52
CA ALA A 11 13.71 -12.97 1.52
C ALA A 11 14.61 -13.94 0.74
N VAL A 12 14.16 -15.16 0.45
CA VAL A 12 14.90 -16.08 -0.43
C VAL A 12 14.53 -15.94 -1.91
N ASP A 13 13.38 -15.31 -2.23
CA ASP A 13 12.94 -15.08 -3.61
C ASP A 13 13.24 -13.65 -4.05
N THR A 14 14.49 -13.42 -4.44
CA THR A 14 15.01 -12.09 -4.79
C THR A 14 15.49 -11.99 -6.23
N GLU A 15 15.41 -10.78 -6.77
CA GLU A 15 15.97 -10.37 -8.06
C GLU A 15 16.85 -9.13 -7.86
N ILE A 16 17.84 -8.94 -8.74
CA ILE A 16 18.77 -7.82 -8.65
C ILE A 16 18.14 -6.59 -9.33
N ILE A 17 18.00 -5.50 -8.58
CA ILE A 17 17.68 -4.17 -9.09
C ILE A 17 18.86 -3.22 -8.90
N ARG A 18 18.87 -2.11 -9.65
CA ARG A 18 19.84 -1.03 -9.46
C ARG A 18 19.22 0.12 -8.66
N VAL A 19 19.78 0.40 -7.49
CA VAL A 19 19.41 1.54 -6.65
C VAL A 19 20.58 2.51 -6.63
N ASN A 20 20.39 3.73 -7.16
CA ASN A 20 21.44 4.75 -7.28
C ASN A 20 22.74 4.25 -7.94
N GLY A 21 22.64 3.34 -8.91
CA GLY A 21 23.79 2.75 -9.61
C GLY A 21 24.44 1.55 -8.91
N HIS A 22 23.96 1.17 -7.73
CA HIS A 22 24.44 0.00 -6.99
C HIS A 22 23.46 -1.18 -7.11
N GLU A 23 23.97 -2.41 -7.14
CA GLU A 23 23.16 -3.62 -7.14
C GLU A 23 22.53 -3.85 -5.76
N PHE A 24 21.25 -4.19 -5.76
CA PHE A 24 20.49 -4.50 -4.55
C PHE A 24 19.62 -5.73 -4.81
N HIS A 25 19.66 -6.70 -3.89
CA HIS A 25 18.79 -7.88 -3.93
C HIS A 25 17.42 -7.53 -3.36
N ALA A 26 16.48 -7.25 -4.25
CA ALA A 26 15.10 -6.93 -3.90
C ALA A 26 14.24 -8.19 -3.95
N THR A 27 13.31 -8.32 -3.01
CA THR A 27 12.24 -9.31 -3.09
C THR A 27 11.43 -9.10 -4.38
N LYS A 28 10.94 -10.17 -5.00
CA LYS A 28 10.24 -10.07 -6.31
C LYS A 28 9.12 -9.05 -6.33
N ASN A 29 8.35 -8.99 -5.26
CA ASN A 29 7.25 -8.04 -5.16
C ASN A 29 7.73 -6.58 -5.07
N LEU A 30 8.91 -6.31 -4.50
CA LEU A 30 9.52 -4.99 -4.60
C LEU A 30 9.92 -4.68 -6.06
N VAL A 31 10.49 -5.65 -6.77
CA VAL A 31 10.89 -5.46 -8.18
C VAL A 31 9.71 -5.09 -9.06
N LEU A 32 8.59 -5.80 -8.91
CA LEU A 32 7.34 -5.52 -9.65
C LEU A 32 6.78 -4.12 -9.38
N ASN A 33 7.10 -3.55 -8.22
CA ASN A 33 6.60 -2.26 -7.76
C ASN A 33 7.64 -1.13 -7.85
N TYR A 34 8.85 -1.44 -8.30
CA TYR A 34 9.91 -0.45 -8.39
C TYR A 34 9.67 0.45 -9.60
N VAL A 35 9.14 1.64 -9.33
CA VAL A 35 8.91 2.66 -10.36
C VAL A 35 10.19 3.48 -10.54
N SER A 36 10.54 3.84 -11.78
CA SER A 36 11.74 4.64 -12.14
C SER A 36 11.70 6.11 -11.67
N ARG A 37 11.06 6.39 -10.53
CA ARG A 37 10.91 7.70 -9.89
C ARG A 37 11.79 7.76 -8.64
N ALA A 38 12.09 8.98 -8.17
CA ALA A 38 12.73 9.18 -6.87
C ALA A 38 11.77 8.74 -5.74
N MET A 39 11.96 7.51 -5.26
CA MET A 39 11.08 6.84 -4.31
C MET A 39 11.88 6.40 -3.08
N TRP A 40 11.30 6.64 -1.91
CA TRP A 40 11.74 6.07 -0.66
C TRP A 40 11.08 4.69 -0.50
N VAL A 41 11.90 3.68 -0.26
CA VAL A 41 11.47 2.32 0.06
C VAL A 41 12.28 1.86 1.25
N ASP A 42 11.62 1.43 2.32
CA ASP A 42 12.28 1.01 3.56
C ASP A 42 13.41 -0.01 3.34
N ALA A 43 13.20 -1.01 2.47
CA ALA A 43 14.13 -2.08 2.20
C ALA A 43 15.43 -1.58 1.54
N THR A 44 15.37 -0.49 0.76
CA THR A 44 16.55 0.07 0.06
C THR A 44 17.14 1.30 0.74
N CYS A 45 16.31 2.07 1.45
CA CYS A 45 16.70 3.35 2.05
C CYS A 45 17.13 3.24 3.51
N ILE A 46 16.82 2.12 4.19
CA ILE A 46 17.25 1.84 5.55
C ILE A 46 18.25 0.68 5.50
N ASN A 47 19.40 0.84 6.15
CA ASN A 47 20.30 -0.29 6.35
C ASN A 47 19.69 -1.32 7.31
N GLN A 48 19.17 -2.40 6.75
CA GLN A 48 18.47 -3.43 7.51
C GLN A 48 19.39 -4.25 8.44
N ALA A 49 20.71 -4.23 8.18
CA ALA A 49 21.71 -4.89 9.00
C ALA A 49 22.14 -4.05 10.22
N ASP A 50 21.94 -2.73 10.19
CA ASP A 50 22.22 -1.83 11.30
C ASP A 50 20.98 -1.62 12.16
N VAL A 51 20.93 -2.31 13.30
CA VAL A 51 19.81 -2.22 14.25
C VAL A 51 19.64 -0.81 14.81
N SER A 52 20.74 -0.07 14.99
CA SER A 52 20.70 1.30 15.53
C SER A 52 20.09 2.25 14.50
N GLU A 53 20.56 2.20 13.26
CA GLU A 53 20.00 2.97 12.15
C GLU A 53 18.53 2.63 11.93
N ARG A 54 18.19 1.34 11.81
CA ARG A 54 16.81 0.88 11.62
C ARG A 54 15.90 1.41 12.73
N SER A 55 16.34 1.34 13.98
CA SER A 55 15.56 1.86 15.12
C SER A 55 15.40 3.38 15.07
N ALA A 56 16.40 4.11 14.59
CA ALA A 56 16.32 5.55 14.40
C ALA A 56 15.37 5.91 13.24
N GLN A 57 15.44 5.19 12.12
CA GLN A 57 14.56 5.37 10.96
C GLN A 57 13.10 5.11 11.30
N VAL A 58 12.80 4.03 12.03
CA VAL A 58 11.45 3.71 12.50
C VAL A 58 10.84 4.85 13.34
N LYS A 59 11.65 5.56 14.14
CA LYS A 59 11.18 6.70 14.95
C LYS A 59 10.83 7.93 14.13
N ILE A 60 11.29 8.03 12.89
CA ILE A 60 11.06 9.18 11.99
C ILE A 60 10.24 8.79 10.75
N MET A 61 9.73 7.55 10.66
CA MET A 61 8.90 7.11 9.54
C MET A 61 7.67 7.99 9.35
N ASP A 62 7.07 8.49 10.44
CA ASP A 62 5.96 9.43 10.38
C ASP A 62 6.34 10.73 9.65
N GLN A 63 7.56 11.25 9.88
CA GLN A 63 8.07 12.42 9.20
C GLN A 63 8.39 12.13 7.73
N ILE A 64 8.87 10.92 7.41
CA ILE A 64 9.15 10.52 6.03
C ILE A 64 7.84 10.51 5.23
N TYR A 65 6.79 9.87 5.74
CA TYR A 65 5.48 9.79 5.08
C TYR A 65 4.79 11.15 4.99
N LYS A 66 4.93 12.03 5.98
CA LYS A 66 4.39 13.41 5.90
C LYS A 66 5.03 14.28 4.83
N ASN A 67 6.28 13.99 4.45
CA ASN A 67 7.06 14.84 3.54
C ASN A 67 7.14 14.29 2.10
N VAL A 68 6.51 13.15 1.81
CA VAL A 68 6.44 12.63 0.43
C VAL A 68 5.32 13.32 -0.33
N ALA A 69 5.47 13.38 -1.66
CA ALA A 69 4.41 13.94 -2.50
C ALA A 69 3.15 13.05 -2.52
N GLU A 70 3.36 11.73 -2.47
CA GLU A 70 2.31 10.71 -2.45
C GLU A 70 2.92 9.39 -1.94
N VAL A 71 2.08 8.58 -1.29
CA VAL A 71 2.38 7.21 -0.88
C VAL A 71 1.71 6.25 -1.87
N LEU A 72 2.50 5.43 -2.53
CA LEU A 72 2.00 4.35 -3.38
C LEU A 72 1.84 3.10 -2.53
N CYS A 73 0.60 2.61 -2.41
CA CYS A 73 0.28 1.42 -1.62
C CYS A 73 0.16 0.20 -2.55
N TRP A 74 1.08 -0.75 -2.44
CA TRP A 74 0.95 -2.05 -3.13
C TRP A 74 0.05 -2.98 -2.33
N LEU A 75 -1.17 -3.18 -2.83
CA LEU A 75 -2.19 -4.00 -2.19
C LEU A 75 -2.16 -5.46 -2.64
N GLY A 76 -1.11 -5.92 -3.32
CA GLY A 76 -1.05 -7.25 -3.94
C GLY A 76 -1.63 -7.29 -5.35
N ASP A 77 -1.43 -8.41 -6.04
CA ASP A 77 -1.88 -8.61 -7.42
C ASP A 77 -3.41 -8.43 -7.56
N GLU A 78 -3.86 -8.07 -8.74
CA GLU A 78 -5.28 -8.00 -9.05
C GLU A 78 -5.92 -9.39 -8.97
N ASP A 79 -7.10 -9.47 -8.37
CA ASP A 79 -7.96 -10.66 -8.34
C ASP A 79 -9.43 -10.28 -8.59
N ASP A 80 -10.31 -11.28 -8.61
CA ASP A 80 -11.73 -11.10 -8.88
C ASP A 80 -12.45 -10.11 -7.94
N SER A 81 -11.92 -9.92 -6.73
CA SER A 81 -12.47 -9.01 -5.70
C SER A 81 -12.00 -7.56 -5.89
N SER A 82 -10.85 -7.36 -6.53
CA SER A 82 -10.14 -6.07 -6.60
C SER A 82 -10.98 -4.96 -7.20
N ALA A 83 -11.50 -5.16 -8.41
CA ALA A 83 -12.24 -4.13 -9.13
C ALA A 83 -13.53 -3.71 -8.40
N VAL A 84 -14.22 -4.66 -7.75
CA VAL A 84 -15.46 -4.38 -7.01
C VAL A 84 -15.16 -3.65 -5.70
N ALA A 85 -14.15 -4.13 -4.96
CA ALA A 85 -13.71 -3.51 -3.72
C ALA A 85 -13.24 -2.06 -3.95
N MET A 86 -12.43 -1.82 -4.98
CA MET A 86 -11.94 -0.46 -5.30
C MET A 86 -13.07 0.49 -5.71
N ARG A 87 -14.08 0.01 -6.46
CA ARG A 87 -15.27 0.82 -6.75
C ARG A 87 -16.04 1.19 -5.49
N LEU A 88 -16.23 0.23 -4.57
CA LEU A 88 -16.91 0.49 -3.31
C LEU A 88 -16.13 1.48 -2.43
N ILE A 89 -14.81 1.30 -2.29
CA ILE A 89 -13.94 2.22 -1.54
C ILE A 89 -14.03 3.63 -2.13
N THR A 90 -13.96 3.76 -3.45
CA THR A 90 -14.06 5.06 -4.13
C THR A 90 -15.38 5.75 -3.82
N ALA A 91 -16.49 5.02 -3.93
CA ALA A 91 -17.81 5.58 -3.66
C ALA A 91 -17.98 6.00 -2.19
N LEU A 92 -17.55 5.14 -1.25
CA LEU A 92 -17.56 5.46 0.18
C LEU A 92 -16.70 6.68 0.48
N SER A 93 -15.55 6.82 -0.17
CA SER A 93 -14.68 7.98 0.01
C SER A 93 -15.37 9.26 -0.43
N GLN A 94 -16.05 9.26 -1.59
CA GLN A 94 -16.78 10.42 -2.11
C GLN A 94 -17.94 10.82 -1.19
N ASP A 95 -18.72 9.84 -0.71
CA ASP A 95 -19.83 10.09 0.21
C ASP A 95 -19.34 10.73 1.54
N LEU A 96 -18.19 10.26 2.07
CA LEU A 96 -17.59 10.82 3.30
C LEU A 96 -17.13 12.27 3.14
N TYR A 97 -16.74 12.70 1.93
CA TYR A 97 -16.35 14.09 1.65
C TYR A 97 -17.55 15.01 1.42
N GLU A 98 -18.67 14.50 0.90
CA GLU A 98 -19.82 15.32 0.48
C GLU A 98 -20.90 15.48 1.57
N SER A 99 -21.04 14.56 2.55
CA SER A 99 -21.91 14.75 3.73
C SER A 99 -21.73 13.61 4.77
N PRO A 100 -21.52 13.88 6.07
CA PRO A 100 -21.51 12.85 7.13
C PRO A 100 -22.87 12.18 7.35
N GLU A 101 -23.95 12.78 6.82
CA GLU A 101 -25.30 12.27 6.90
C GLU A 101 -25.70 11.71 5.53
N MET A 102 -25.62 10.38 5.38
CA MET A 102 -26.66 9.49 4.82
C MET A 102 -26.14 8.36 3.91
N THR A 103 -26.55 7.17 4.33
CA THR A 103 -26.39 5.78 3.86
C THR A 103 -26.88 5.51 2.42
N ALA A 104 -26.42 6.27 1.41
CA ALA A 104 -26.92 6.15 0.02
C ALA A 104 -25.96 5.50 -1.00
N GLY A 105 -24.69 5.27 -0.64
CA GLY A 105 -23.64 4.88 -1.59
C GLY A 105 -23.87 3.56 -2.33
N THR A 106 -24.47 2.56 -1.69
CA THR A 106 -24.59 1.20 -2.27
C THR A 106 -25.61 1.10 -3.40
N GLU A 107 -26.69 1.90 -3.39
CA GLU A 107 -27.75 1.85 -4.40
C GLU A 107 -27.35 2.52 -5.73
N ARG A 108 -26.42 3.50 -5.69
CA ARG A 108 -25.97 4.24 -6.90
C ARG A 108 -24.99 3.45 -7.78
N LEU A 109 -24.40 2.38 -7.26
CA LEU A 109 -23.22 1.74 -7.87
C LEU A 109 -23.54 0.59 -8.83
N GLY A 110 -24.82 0.29 -9.07
CA GLY A 110 -25.23 -0.73 -10.05
C GLY A 110 -24.68 -2.14 -9.74
N PHE A 111 -24.48 -2.45 -8.46
CA PHE A 111 -23.95 -3.75 -8.05
C PHE A 111 -24.96 -4.87 -8.38
N THR A 112 -24.54 -5.79 -9.25
CA THR A 112 -25.32 -6.99 -9.56
C THR A 112 -25.17 -8.03 -8.45
N PRO A 113 -26.18 -8.88 -8.18
CA PRO A 113 -26.08 -9.97 -7.19
C PRO A 113 -24.90 -10.94 -7.39
N LEU A 114 -24.33 -10.98 -8.60
CA LEU A 114 -23.19 -11.83 -8.98
C LEU A 114 -21.83 -11.35 -8.43
N LYS A 115 -21.73 -10.14 -7.87
CA LYS A 115 -20.50 -9.62 -7.25
C LYS A 115 -20.86 -8.82 -6.00
N ASP A 116 -21.09 -9.52 -4.89
CA ASP A 116 -21.37 -8.92 -3.59
C ASP A 116 -20.22 -7.94 -3.22
N PRO A 117 -20.50 -6.64 -3.10
CA PRO A 117 -19.50 -5.62 -2.82
C PRO A 117 -18.89 -5.74 -1.42
N ILE A 118 -19.70 -6.16 -0.45
CA ILE A 118 -19.26 -6.35 0.93
C ILE A 118 -18.36 -7.58 1.02
N LEU A 119 -18.73 -8.67 0.34
CA LEU A 119 -17.86 -9.84 0.22
C LEU A 119 -16.55 -9.50 -0.49
N SER A 120 -16.62 -8.74 -1.59
CA SER A 120 -15.42 -8.32 -2.33
C SER A 120 -14.51 -7.46 -1.47
N LEU A 121 -15.06 -6.50 -0.72
CA LEU A 121 -14.29 -5.70 0.23
C LEU A 121 -13.73 -6.54 1.37
N SER A 122 -14.48 -7.52 1.86
CA SER A 122 -14.02 -8.45 2.91
C SER A 122 -12.83 -9.28 2.45
N LEU A 123 -12.88 -9.85 1.23
CA LEU A 123 -11.77 -10.60 0.63
C LEU A 123 -10.57 -9.69 0.36
N PHE A 124 -10.81 -8.50 -0.17
CA PHE A 124 -9.75 -7.51 -0.44
C PHE A 124 -9.05 -7.05 0.84
N SER A 125 -9.80 -6.88 1.93
CA SER A 125 -9.29 -6.51 3.26
C SER A 125 -8.51 -7.64 3.95
N GLN A 126 -8.61 -8.89 3.47
CA GLN A 126 -7.84 -10.02 4.00
C GLN A 126 -6.44 -10.12 3.41
N ARG A 127 -6.10 -9.28 2.42
CA ARG A 127 -4.77 -9.28 1.81
C ARG A 127 -3.68 -8.93 2.84
N PRO A 128 -2.45 -9.48 2.72
CA PRO A 128 -1.39 -9.30 3.71
C PRO A 128 -1.01 -7.84 3.98
N TYR A 129 -1.30 -6.93 3.04
CA TYR A 129 -1.08 -5.51 3.24
C TYR A 129 -1.77 -4.98 4.50
N TRP A 130 -3.04 -5.34 4.69
CA TRP A 130 -3.88 -4.81 5.77
C TRP A 130 -3.54 -5.37 7.15
N THR A 131 -2.74 -6.43 7.24
CA THR A 131 -2.28 -6.98 8.52
C THR A 131 -1.04 -6.28 9.06
N ARG A 132 -0.43 -5.36 8.29
CA ARG A 132 0.75 -4.60 8.73
C ARG A 132 0.34 -3.52 9.72
N ILE A 133 0.92 -3.55 10.91
CA ILE A 133 0.77 -2.50 11.94
C ILE A 133 1.05 -1.09 11.37
N TRP A 134 1.99 -0.99 10.44
CA TRP A 134 2.44 0.27 9.85
C TRP A 134 1.43 0.94 8.91
N THR A 135 0.39 0.22 8.44
CA THR A 135 -0.68 0.82 7.62
C THR A 135 -1.38 1.99 8.31
N LEU A 136 -1.48 1.96 9.64
CA LEU A 136 -2.06 3.06 10.42
C LEU A 136 -1.21 4.32 10.37
N GLN A 137 0.12 4.20 10.38
CA GLN A 137 1.01 5.36 10.27
C GLN A 137 1.00 5.95 8.86
N GLU A 138 0.75 5.12 7.85
CA GLU A 138 0.70 5.53 6.45
C GLU A 138 -0.63 6.21 6.07
N MET A 139 -1.74 5.89 6.76
CA MET A 139 -3.08 6.41 6.44
C MET A 139 -3.52 7.61 7.28
N VAL A 140 -2.94 7.81 8.47
CA VAL A 140 -3.38 8.84 9.44
C VAL A 140 -2.61 10.16 9.29
N LEU A 141 -1.57 10.19 8.46
CA LEU A 141 -0.64 11.32 8.29
C LEU A 141 -0.77 11.97 6.92
#